data_AF-A0A8T1DCQ2-F1
#
_entry.id   AF-A0A8T1DCQ2-F1
#
_cell.length_a   1.000
_cell.length_b   1.000
_cell.length_c   1.000
_cell.angle_alpha   90.00
_cell.angle_beta   90.00
_cell.angle_gamma   90.00
#
_symmetry.space_group_name_H-M   'P 1'
#
loop_
_entity.id
_entity.type
_entity.pdbx_description
1 polymer ?
#
loop_
_entity_poly.entity_id
_entity_poly.type
_entity_poly.pdbx_seq_one_letter_code
_entity_poly.pdbx_strand_id
1 'polypeptide(L)'
;MDRSEVAPARRVALELAPEDLQAELASYSIGAGDSNSRLAALQERYDEEYEAVVVEYEAAMHKLEMQRTKKAFQDALSSAIALEREALEREPKSTTIVREIETNVAPKRLAVRGISQLACCALLRAMRNNTNVTSLDLSNNALTDAVGVAIGNMLAANKKLQVLDLGFNHLTNISLQPIGEALRTNTVLTALILNSSPAFQLSDEPYNGGNVKPGSPTKVPPHLEVPFAYVESFTSALVSNNSLTSLDLFNTGISHEGGHALAHAMLKNNSLISVDIGNNMLNPSDLASIASSLKKNQARFFEAEGKSEQLLADMKEQAHQVQIDKIKEAKRVADAEWHDENARKRGEIHQAEEWERAKRAADAEVQHLLNMEAENKKYLERLEAEKNPAKGKGKKE
;
A
#
# COMPACT_ATOMS: atom_id res chain seq x y z
N MET A 1 1.51 48.40 16.21
CA MET A 1 0.45 47.49 16.69
C MET A 1 -0.58 47.43 15.61
N ASP A 2 -0.81 46.24 15.07
CA ASP A 2 -1.83 46.03 14.04
C ASP A 2 -3.20 46.33 14.66
N ARG A 3 -4.05 47.12 13.98
CA ARG A 3 -5.36 47.55 14.53
C ARG A 3 -6.32 46.36 14.73
N SER A 4 -5.98 45.18 14.21
CA SER A 4 -6.73 43.94 14.31
C SER A 4 -6.59 43.19 15.64
N GLU A 5 -5.70 43.59 16.55
CA GLU A 5 -5.50 42.94 17.87
C GLU A 5 -6.24 43.65 19.02
N VAL A 6 -6.98 44.72 18.74
CA VAL A 6 -7.72 45.47 19.75
C VAL A 6 -9.11 44.88 19.91
N ALA A 7 -9.46 44.47 21.14
CA ALA A 7 -10.78 43.93 21.44
C ALA A 7 -11.88 44.96 21.10
N PRO A 8 -12.99 44.53 20.48
CA PRO A 8 -14.10 45.43 20.22
C PRO A 8 -14.67 45.99 21.52
N ALA A 9 -15.13 47.25 21.47
CA ALA A 9 -15.72 47.93 22.60
C ALA A 9 -17.25 48.05 22.40
N ARG A 10 -18.00 47.65 23.42
CA ARG A 10 -19.47 47.78 23.41
C ARG A 10 -19.86 49.24 23.64
N ARG A 11 -20.66 49.80 22.73
CA ARG A 11 -21.20 51.16 22.86
C ARG A 11 -22.41 51.17 23.78
N VAL A 12 -22.57 52.22 24.58
CA VAL A 12 -23.70 52.38 25.50
C VAL A 12 -24.51 53.62 25.12
N ALA A 13 -25.76 53.44 24.73
CA ALA A 13 -26.63 54.51 24.23
C ALA A 13 -26.92 55.59 25.29
N LEU A 14 -26.95 55.23 26.57
CA LEU A 14 -27.15 56.18 27.68
C LEU A 14 -25.95 57.11 27.94
N GLU A 15 -24.76 56.77 27.42
CA GLU A 15 -23.54 57.56 27.63
C GLU A 15 -23.37 58.64 26.55
N LEU A 16 -24.25 58.70 25.55
CA LEU A 16 -24.21 59.69 24.48
C LEU A 16 -24.63 61.08 24.98
N ALA A 17 -23.93 62.11 24.49
CA ALA A 17 -24.40 63.48 24.64
C ALA A 17 -25.74 63.67 23.89
N PRO A 18 -26.64 64.55 24.35
CA PRO A 18 -27.96 64.74 23.74
C PRO A 18 -27.93 65.07 22.24
N GLU A 19 -26.89 65.81 21.80
CA GLU A 19 -26.68 66.20 20.39
C GLU A 19 -26.32 64.98 19.53
N ASP A 20 -25.43 64.11 20.03
CA ASP A 20 -24.99 62.89 19.37
C ASP A 20 -26.08 61.82 19.37
N LEU A 21 -26.86 61.71 20.46
CA LEU A 21 -27.98 60.79 20.56
C LEU A 21 -29.03 61.05 19.47
N GLN A 22 -29.34 62.31 19.20
CA GLN A 22 -30.32 62.64 18.18
C GLN A 22 -29.80 62.37 16.76
N ALA A 23 -28.50 62.56 16.52
CA ALA A 23 -27.84 62.21 15.27
C ALA A 23 -27.82 60.68 15.02
N GLU A 24 -27.49 59.89 16.05
CA GLU A 24 -27.44 58.42 15.98
C GLU A 24 -28.84 57.81 15.82
N LEU A 25 -29.85 58.32 16.53
CA LEU A 25 -31.24 57.88 16.33
C LEU A 25 -31.73 58.14 14.89
N ALA A 26 -31.26 59.23 14.27
CA ALA A 26 -31.57 59.54 12.88
C ALA A 26 -30.82 58.62 11.90
N SER A 27 -29.53 58.31 12.15
CA SER A 27 -28.74 57.44 11.28
C SER A 27 -29.28 56.02 11.23
N TYR A 28 -29.74 55.47 12.36
CA TYR A 28 -30.37 54.15 12.44
C TYR A 28 -31.87 54.14 12.08
N SER A 29 -32.41 55.29 11.65
CA SER A 29 -33.83 55.44 11.29
C SER A 29 -34.79 54.99 12.39
N ILE A 30 -34.45 55.24 13.66
CA ILE A 30 -35.27 54.86 14.81
C ILE A 30 -36.42 55.86 14.95
N GLY A 31 -37.66 55.36 14.80
CA GLY A 31 -38.89 56.16 14.71
C GLY A 31 -39.31 56.88 15.99
N ALA A 32 -40.47 57.55 15.92
CA ALA A 32 -41.04 58.29 17.06
C ALA A 32 -41.61 57.34 18.11
N GLY A 33 -41.27 57.59 19.38
CA GLY A 33 -41.68 56.83 20.56
C GLY A 33 -41.22 57.58 21.83
N ASP A 34 -41.53 57.05 23.01
CA ASP A 34 -41.00 57.59 24.26
C ASP A 34 -39.47 57.42 24.35
N SER A 35 -38.80 58.29 25.11
CA SER A 35 -37.34 58.34 25.19
C SER A 35 -36.70 57.00 25.57
N ASN A 36 -37.35 56.23 26.44
CA ASN A 36 -36.83 54.94 26.89
C ASN A 36 -36.89 53.89 25.77
N SER A 37 -38.00 53.82 25.03
CA SER A 37 -38.12 52.90 23.88
C SER A 37 -37.11 53.22 22.77
N ARG A 38 -36.83 54.50 22.53
CA ARG A 38 -35.84 54.93 21.52
C ARG A 38 -34.40 54.59 21.93
N LEU A 39 -34.05 54.79 23.20
CA LEU A 39 -32.76 54.39 23.76
C LEU A 39 -32.56 52.87 23.73
N ALA A 40 -33.61 52.09 24.05
CA ALA A 40 -33.56 50.64 23.99
C ALA A 40 -33.35 50.14 22.55
N ALA A 41 -34.08 50.69 21.57
CA ALA A 41 -33.90 50.33 20.16
C ALA A 41 -32.51 50.70 19.62
N LEU A 42 -31.91 51.81 20.09
CA LEU A 42 -30.55 52.18 19.71
C LEU A 42 -29.51 51.25 20.36
N GLN A 43 -29.71 50.89 21.63
CA GLN A 43 -28.84 49.94 22.32
C GLN A 43 -28.90 48.55 21.67
N GLU A 44 -30.08 48.11 21.22
CA GLU A 44 -30.23 46.85 20.48
C GLU A 44 -29.40 46.86 19.18
N ARG A 45 -29.38 47.98 18.43
CA ARG A 45 -28.51 48.13 17.26
C ARG A 45 -27.03 48.10 17.60
N TYR A 46 -26.62 48.77 18.68
CA TYR A 46 -25.24 48.71 19.16
C TYR A 46 -24.83 47.32 19.61
N ASP A 47 -25.73 46.58 20.23
CA ASP A 47 -25.50 45.21 20.66
C ASP A 47 -25.39 44.27 19.44
N GLU A 48 -26.29 44.39 18.45
CA GLU A 48 -26.20 43.64 17.18
C GLU A 48 -24.87 43.88 16.45
N GLU A 49 -24.43 45.14 16.32
CA GLU A 49 -23.15 45.49 15.71
C GLU A 49 -21.97 44.98 16.52
N TYR A 50 -22.03 45.13 17.85
CA TYR A 50 -20.96 44.64 18.74
C TYR A 50 -20.81 43.13 18.64
N GLU A 51 -21.90 42.36 18.69
CA GLU A 51 -21.87 40.90 18.55
C GLU A 51 -21.31 40.48 17.19
N ALA A 52 -21.69 41.16 16.09
CA ALA A 52 -21.15 40.87 14.76
C ALA A 52 -19.62 41.09 14.71
N VAL A 53 -19.14 42.20 15.29
CA VAL A 53 -17.71 42.52 15.35
C VAL A 53 -16.95 41.57 16.30
N VAL A 54 -17.56 41.15 17.41
CA VAL A 54 -16.96 40.15 18.33
C VAL A 54 -16.77 38.82 17.62
N VAL A 55 -17.76 38.33 16.88
CA VAL A 55 -17.64 37.08 16.11
C VAL A 55 -16.51 37.17 15.08
N GLU A 56 -16.41 38.28 14.34
CA GLU A 56 -15.33 38.50 13.39
C GLU A 56 -13.95 38.58 14.08
N TYR A 57 -13.88 39.27 15.23
CA TYR A 57 -12.68 39.37 16.05
C TYR A 57 -12.23 38.00 16.58
N GLU A 58 -13.13 37.20 17.14
CA GLU A 58 -12.83 35.85 17.63
C GLU A 58 -12.32 34.94 16.51
N ALA A 59 -12.94 34.99 15.33
CA ALA A 59 -12.48 34.24 14.16
C ALA A 59 -11.09 34.72 13.70
N ALA A 60 -10.83 36.03 13.71
CA ALA A 60 -9.52 36.60 13.38
C ALA A 60 -8.45 36.20 14.42
N MET A 61 -8.78 36.22 15.70
CA MET A 61 -7.89 35.82 16.80
C MET A 61 -7.57 34.32 16.75
N HIS A 62 -8.56 33.46 16.54
CA HIS A 62 -8.33 32.03 16.35
C HIS A 62 -7.45 31.74 15.12
N LYS A 63 -7.67 32.47 14.02
CA LYS A 63 -6.81 32.37 12.83
C LYS A 63 -5.37 32.82 13.13
N LEU A 64 -5.20 33.92 13.86
CA LEU A 64 -3.90 34.43 14.26
C LEU A 64 -3.17 33.45 15.19
N GLU A 65 -3.87 32.86 16.15
CA GLU A 65 -3.35 31.83 17.04
C GLU A 65 -2.89 30.59 16.26
N MET A 66 -3.73 30.09 15.34
CA MET A 66 -3.37 28.98 14.45
C MET A 66 -2.14 29.29 13.59
N GLN A 67 -1.98 30.54 13.12
CA GLN A 67 -0.79 30.96 12.39
C GLN A 67 0.45 31.02 13.30
N ARG A 68 0.32 31.53 14.52
CA ARG A 68 1.40 31.57 15.52
C ARG A 68 1.85 30.18 15.91
N THR A 69 0.94 29.25 16.18
CA THR A 69 1.26 27.86 16.50
C THR A 69 1.90 27.12 15.33
N LYS A 70 1.38 27.32 14.10
CA LYS A 70 2.01 26.78 12.88
C LYS A 70 3.44 27.28 12.70
N LYS A 71 3.67 28.59 12.89
CA LYS A 71 5.01 29.17 12.78
C LYS A 71 5.95 28.63 13.84
N ALA A 72 5.52 28.61 15.11
CA ALA A 72 6.30 28.05 16.20
C ALA A 72 6.69 26.58 15.95
N PHE A 73 5.76 25.78 15.41
CA PHE A 73 6.03 24.39 15.01
C PHE A 73 7.07 24.31 13.87
N GLN A 74 6.96 25.14 12.85
CA GLN A 74 7.92 25.18 11.74
C GLN A 74 9.32 25.58 12.22
N ASP A 75 9.41 26.58 13.10
CA ASP A 75 10.67 27.04 13.68
C ASP A 75 11.31 25.93 14.53
N ALA A 76 10.52 25.26 15.39
CA ALA A 76 10.99 24.12 16.18
C ALA A 76 11.46 22.94 15.32
N LEU A 77 10.73 22.61 14.25
CA LEU A 77 11.14 21.57 13.30
C LEU A 77 12.44 21.93 12.59
N SER A 78 12.61 23.18 12.16
CA SER A 78 13.83 23.64 11.51
C SER A 78 15.04 23.55 12.45
N SER A 79 14.85 23.89 13.72
CA SER A 79 15.87 23.77 14.77
C SER A 79 16.24 22.31 15.04
N ALA A 80 15.25 21.41 15.14
CA ALA A 80 15.49 19.99 15.34
C ALA A 80 16.31 19.38 14.18
N ILE A 81 15.96 19.71 12.92
CA ILE A 81 16.70 19.25 11.74
C ILE A 81 18.14 19.79 11.73
N ALA A 82 18.36 21.01 12.21
CA ALA A 82 19.72 21.55 12.32
C ALA A 82 20.57 20.75 13.34
N LEU A 83 20.01 20.42 14.50
CA LEU A 83 20.67 19.59 15.52
C LEU A 83 20.95 18.17 15.01
N GLU A 84 20.01 17.58 14.28
CA GLU A 84 20.19 16.30 13.60
C GLU A 84 21.39 16.33 12.63
N ARG A 85 21.52 17.39 11.82
CA ARG A 85 22.64 17.56 10.88
C ARG A 85 23.97 17.70 11.61
N GLU A 86 24.02 18.51 12.65
CA GLU A 86 25.21 18.70 13.48
C GLU A 86 25.65 17.39 14.16
N ALA A 87 24.69 16.58 14.63
CA ALA A 87 24.98 15.26 15.18
C ALA A 87 25.55 14.30 14.12
N LEU A 88 24.98 14.30 12.91
CA LEU A 88 25.48 13.49 11.80
C LEU A 88 26.91 13.88 11.41
N GLU A 89 27.26 15.16 11.40
CA GLU A 89 28.63 15.63 11.13
C GLU A 89 29.66 15.07 12.13
N ARG A 90 29.25 14.84 13.39
CA ARG A 90 30.08 14.21 14.43
C ARG A 90 30.14 12.68 14.30
N GLU A 91 29.21 12.08 13.58
CA GLU A 91 29.05 10.63 13.43
C GLU A 91 29.14 10.19 11.95
N PRO A 92 30.36 10.04 11.39
CA PRO A 92 30.54 9.76 9.96
C PRO A 92 29.92 8.42 9.51
N LYS A 93 29.88 7.42 10.42
CA LYS A 93 29.21 6.14 10.18
C LYS A 93 27.71 6.33 10.00
N SER A 94 27.06 7.02 10.94
CA SER A 94 25.63 7.35 10.90
C SER A 94 25.30 8.18 9.66
N THR A 95 26.13 9.18 9.31
CA THR A 95 25.97 9.98 8.08
C THR A 95 25.94 9.12 6.82
N THR A 96 26.85 8.16 6.71
CA THR A 96 26.93 7.28 5.53
C THR A 96 25.66 6.45 5.41
N ILE A 97 25.21 5.84 6.51
CA ILE A 97 23.98 5.05 6.56
C ILE A 97 22.75 5.89 6.19
N VAL A 98 22.63 7.11 6.74
CA VAL A 98 21.53 8.02 6.41
C VAL A 98 21.51 8.34 4.92
N ARG A 99 22.67 8.64 4.31
CA ARG A 99 22.77 8.88 2.86
C ARG A 99 22.40 7.67 2.03
N GLU A 100 22.79 6.47 2.44
CA GLU A 100 22.41 5.22 1.75
C GLU A 100 20.90 4.98 1.81
N ILE A 101 20.25 5.32 2.92
CA ILE A 101 18.79 5.26 3.08
C ILE A 101 18.12 6.31 2.18
N GLU A 102 18.59 7.56 2.19
CA GLU A 102 18.06 8.65 1.37
C GLU A 102 18.18 8.35 -0.13
N THR A 103 19.28 7.74 -0.55
CA THR A 103 19.53 7.33 -1.95
C THR A 103 18.93 5.97 -2.30
N ASN A 104 18.23 5.33 -1.37
CA ASN A 104 17.55 4.04 -1.54
C ASN A 104 18.47 2.87 -1.94
N VAL A 105 19.77 2.94 -1.58
CA VAL A 105 20.77 1.89 -1.85
C VAL A 105 21.11 1.07 -0.60
N ALA A 106 20.67 1.49 0.58
CA ALA A 106 20.89 0.74 1.83
C ALA A 106 20.35 -0.70 1.73
N PRO A 107 20.99 -1.70 2.36
CA PRO A 107 20.58 -3.09 2.24
C PRO A 107 19.16 -3.34 2.79
N LYS A 108 18.46 -4.35 2.24
CA LYS A 108 17.10 -4.72 2.69
C LYS A 108 17.02 -5.00 4.19
N ARG A 109 18.07 -5.59 4.76
CA ARG A 109 18.24 -5.81 6.20
C ARG A 109 19.36 -4.90 6.67
N LEU A 110 19.02 -3.91 7.49
CA LEU A 110 19.95 -2.91 7.99
C LEU A 110 19.98 -2.98 9.52
N ALA A 111 21.18 -3.18 10.07
CA ALA A 111 21.42 -3.09 11.50
C ALA A 111 22.32 -1.89 11.79
N VAL A 112 21.91 -1.05 12.74
CA VAL A 112 22.64 0.16 13.11
C VAL A 112 22.99 0.09 14.58
N ARG A 113 24.26 0.38 14.90
CA ARG A 113 24.83 0.29 16.24
C ARG A 113 25.62 1.55 16.58
N GLY A 114 25.56 1.96 17.85
CA GLY A 114 26.23 3.15 18.35
C GLY A 114 25.70 4.46 17.76
N ILE A 115 24.42 4.52 17.38
CA ILE A 115 23.79 5.73 16.86
C ILE A 115 23.27 6.61 18.00
N SER A 116 23.50 7.92 17.97
CA SER A 116 22.91 8.83 18.96
C SER A 116 21.42 9.05 18.72
N GLN A 117 20.73 9.63 19.71
CA GLN A 117 19.31 9.99 19.61
C GLN A 117 19.04 10.90 18.40
N LEU A 118 19.88 11.93 18.21
CA LEU A 118 19.71 12.90 17.12
C LEU A 118 20.00 12.28 15.76
N ALA A 119 21.09 11.50 15.64
CA ALA A 119 21.37 10.78 14.40
C ALA A 119 20.28 9.74 14.08
N CYS A 120 19.69 9.10 15.09
CA CYS A 120 18.58 8.17 14.94
C CYS A 120 17.31 8.89 14.44
N CYS A 121 16.98 10.07 14.96
CA CYS A 121 15.90 10.91 14.43
C CYS A 121 16.11 11.22 12.93
N ALA A 122 17.33 11.58 12.54
CA ALA A 122 17.67 11.83 11.14
C ALA A 122 17.49 10.57 10.27
N LEU A 123 17.93 9.41 10.76
CA LEU A 123 17.76 8.11 10.10
C LEU A 123 16.29 7.75 9.93
N LEU A 124 15.48 7.87 10.98
CA LEU A 124 14.04 7.60 10.96
C LEU A 124 13.30 8.56 10.03
N ARG A 125 13.74 9.82 9.93
CA ARG A 125 13.24 10.80 8.96
C ARG A 125 13.56 10.39 7.52
N ALA A 126 14.79 9.94 7.24
CA ALA A 126 15.17 9.42 5.92
C ALA A 126 14.38 8.15 5.56
N MET A 127 14.10 7.29 6.54
CA MET A 127 13.33 6.06 6.36
C MET A 127 11.89 6.31 5.90
N ARG A 128 11.27 7.47 6.17
CA ARG A 128 9.86 7.75 5.79
C ARG A 128 9.54 7.46 4.33
N ASN A 129 10.47 7.80 3.43
CA ASN A 129 10.32 7.64 1.97
C ASN A 129 11.18 6.51 1.40
N ASN A 130 11.94 5.79 2.24
CA ASN A 130 12.77 4.69 1.79
C ASN A 130 11.91 3.52 1.33
N THR A 131 12.28 2.91 0.20
CA THR A 131 11.52 1.81 -0.39
C THR A 131 12.26 0.48 -0.47
N ASN A 132 13.52 0.43 -0.05
CA ASN A 132 14.38 -0.73 -0.16
C ASN A 132 14.54 -1.50 1.16
N VAL A 133 14.69 -0.81 2.29
CA VAL A 133 14.89 -1.41 3.61
C VAL A 133 13.57 -2.02 4.08
N THR A 134 13.57 -3.34 4.28
CA THR A 134 12.42 -4.11 4.77
C THR A 134 12.59 -4.58 6.21
N SER A 135 13.80 -4.57 6.75
CA SER A 135 14.11 -4.92 8.13
C SER A 135 15.15 -3.95 8.68
N LEU A 136 14.78 -3.24 9.75
CA LEU A 136 15.62 -2.25 10.43
C LEU A 136 15.80 -2.67 11.87
N ASP A 137 17.06 -2.82 12.26
CA ASP A 137 17.46 -3.15 13.62
C ASP A 137 18.21 -1.97 14.25
N LEU A 138 17.55 -1.34 15.23
CA LEU A 138 18.03 -0.26 16.08
C LEU A 138 18.23 -0.72 17.53
N SER A 139 18.32 -2.03 17.77
CA SER A 139 18.50 -2.57 19.11
C SER A 139 19.84 -2.15 19.72
N ASN A 140 19.87 -2.07 21.05
CA ASN A 140 21.09 -1.80 21.84
C ASN A 140 21.81 -0.50 21.44
N ASN A 141 21.06 0.60 21.39
CA ASN A 141 21.57 1.94 21.07
C ASN A 141 21.30 2.96 22.19
N ALA A 142 20.84 2.50 23.36
CA ALA A 142 20.45 3.35 24.48
C ALA A 142 19.39 4.41 24.08
N LEU A 143 18.54 4.12 23.10
CA LEU A 143 17.51 5.04 22.61
C LEU A 143 16.49 5.34 23.70
N THR A 144 16.14 6.62 23.90
CA THR A 144 15.14 7.04 24.89
C THR A 144 13.88 7.56 24.19
N ASP A 145 12.89 8.02 24.95
CA ASP A 145 11.66 8.59 24.38
C ASP A 145 11.88 9.82 23.48
N ALA A 146 13.09 10.40 23.49
CA ALA A 146 13.50 11.43 22.55
C ALA A 146 13.29 11.04 21.07
N VAL A 147 13.36 9.73 20.74
CA VAL A 147 13.13 9.24 19.37
C VAL A 147 11.70 8.72 19.13
N GLY A 148 10.84 8.64 20.16
CA GLY A 148 9.51 8.02 20.06
C GLY A 148 8.62 8.63 18.97
N VAL A 149 8.61 9.97 18.89
CA VAL A 149 7.87 10.71 17.85
C VAL A 149 8.46 10.45 16.46
N ALA A 150 9.79 10.31 16.33
CA ALA A 150 10.42 10.00 15.05
C ALA A 150 10.06 8.57 14.59
N ILE A 151 10.00 7.61 15.51
CA ILE A 151 9.57 6.23 15.25
C ILE A 151 8.12 6.21 14.76
N GLY A 152 7.20 6.82 15.50
CA GLY A 152 5.78 6.87 15.12
C GLY A 152 5.57 7.51 13.74
N ASN A 153 6.20 8.65 13.49
CA ASN A 153 6.12 9.30 12.18
C ASN A 153 6.70 8.45 11.04
N MET A 154 7.81 7.75 11.29
CA MET A 154 8.41 6.83 10.32
C MET A 154 7.45 5.68 10.01
N LEU A 155 6.86 5.05 11.02
CA LEU A 155 5.89 3.96 10.86
C LEU A 155 4.61 4.43 10.14
N ALA A 156 4.12 5.64 10.43
CA ALA A 156 2.91 6.16 9.77
C ALA A 156 3.13 6.38 8.26
N ALA A 157 4.32 6.87 7.88
CA ALA A 157 4.65 7.22 6.50
C ALA A 157 5.19 6.03 5.68
N ASN A 158 6.08 5.22 6.25
CA ASN A 158 6.78 4.16 5.52
C ASN A 158 5.83 3.00 5.19
N LYS A 159 5.83 2.58 3.91
CA LYS A 159 4.99 1.49 3.37
C LYS A 159 5.80 0.29 2.87
N LYS A 160 7.01 0.08 3.40
CA LYS A 160 7.94 -0.98 2.98
C LYS A 160 8.63 -1.71 4.13
N LEU A 161 8.84 -1.05 5.27
CA LEU A 161 9.45 -1.64 6.45
C LEU A 161 8.51 -2.69 7.04
N GLN A 162 8.98 -3.93 7.08
CA GLN A 162 8.23 -5.09 7.58
C GLN A 162 8.67 -5.48 9.00
N VAL A 163 9.95 -5.32 9.33
CA VAL A 163 10.50 -5.68 10.64
C VAL A 163 11.20 -4.48 11.26
N LEU A 164 10.80 -4.10 12.46
CA LEU A 164 11.45 -3.08 13.26
C LEU A 164 11.89 -3.65 14.60
N ASP A 165 13.19 -3.63 14.86
CA ASP A 165 13.78 -4.02 16.14
C ASP A 165 14.26 -2.79 16.91
N LEU A 166 13.66 -2.57 18.08
CA LEU A 166 13.96 -1.51 19.04
C LEU A 166 14.39 -2.10 20.40
N GLY A 167 14.71 -3.40 20.44
CA GLY A 167 15.07 -4.10 21.66
C GLY A 167 16.28 -3.53 22.40
N PHE A 168 16.39 -3.80 23.69
CA PHE A 168 17.52 -3.35 24.52
C PHE A 168 17.77 -1.83 24.42
N ASN A 169 16.71 -1.04 24.43
CA ASN A 169 16.76 0.42 24.50
C ASN A 169 16.08 0.89 25.81
N HIS A 170 15.97 2.21 25.98
CA HIS A 170 15.36 2.86 27.13
C HIS A 170 14.06 3.57 26.74
N LEU A 171 13.31 2.96 25.82
CA LEU A 171 11.97 3.42 25.45
C LEU A 171 11.01 3.08 26.60
N THR A 172 10.27 4.09 27.06
CA THR A 172 9.25 3.92 28.09
C THR A 172 7.87 3.89 27.44
N ASN A 173 6.84 3.86 28.27
CA ASN A 173 5.46 4.00 27.84
C ASN A 173 5.19 5.29 27.06
N ILE A 174 5.96 6.36 27.25
CA ILE A 174 5.81 7.60 26.45
C ILE A 174 5.96 7.32 24.95
N SER A 175 6.93 6.48 24.56
CA SER A 175 7.12 6.07 23.16
C SER A 175 6.00 5.20 22.61
N LEU A 176 5.23 4.51 23.46
CA LEU A 176 4.12 3.68 23.02
C LEU A 176 2.96 4.48 22.42
N GLN A 177 2.75 5.73 22.83
CA GLN A 177 1.72 6.57 22.26
C GLN A 177 1.93 6.82 20.75
N PRO A 178 3.04 7.44 20.29
CA PRO A 178 3.25 7.67 18.86
C PRO A 178 3.41 6.36 18.06
N ILE A 179 3.95 5.30 18.67
CA ILE A 179 4.02 3.97 18.02
C ILE A 179 2.60 3.41 17.82
N GLY A 180 1.76 3.44 18.85
CA GLY A 180 0.37 2.98 18.80
C GLY A 180 -0.46 3.75 17.77
N GLU A 181 -0.39 5.08 17.77
CA GLU A 181 -1.05 5.93 16.77
C GLU A 181 -0.63 5.55 15.34
N ALA A 182 0.66 5.31 15.11
CA ALA A 182 1.16 4.87 13.81
C ALA A 182 0.67 3.47 13.42
N LEU A 183 0.66 2.51 14.35
CA LEU A 183 0.20 1.14 14.10
C LEU A 183 -1.27 1.06 13.66
N ARG A 184 -2.11 2.03 14.04
CA ARG A 184 -3.52 2.08 13.57
C ARG A 184 -3.62 2.26 12.05
N THR A 185 -2.64 2.91 11.44
CA THR A 185 -2.65 3.24 10.00
C THR A 185 -1.59 2.48 9.20
N ASN A 186 -0.62 1.87 9.88
CA ASN A 186 0.41 1.08 9.24
C ASN A 186 -0.12 -0.31 8.86
N THR A 187 -0.04 -0.63 7.57
CA THR A 187 -0.53 -1.88 6.99
C THR A 187 0.59 -2.80 6.49
N VAL A 188 1.86 -2.50 6.81
CA VAL A 188 3.03 -3.17 6.21
C VAL A 188 3.97 -3.80 7.25
N LEU A 189 4.03 -3.24 8.46
CA LEU A 189 4.86 -3.78 9.53
C LEU A 189 4.28 -5.11 10.00
N THR A 190 5.07 -6.17 9.90
CA THR A 190 4.70 -7.53 10.29
C THR A 190 5.34 -7.95 11.61
N ALA A 191 6.49 -7.37 11.97
CA ALA A 191 7.17 -7.64 13.24
C ALA A 191 7.66 -6.37 13.93
N LEU A 192 7.37 -6.27 15.24
CA LEU A 192 7.83 -5.21 16.12
C LEU A 192 8.47 -5.84 17.37
N ILE A 193 9.73 -5.50 17.63
CA ILE A 193 10.48 -5.99 18.78
C ILE A 193 10.78 -4.81 19.71
N LEU A 194 10.29 -4.88 20.94
CA LEU A 194 10.47 -3.89 22.00
C LEU A 194 11.11 -4.50 23.25
N ASN A 195 11.66 -5.72 23.14
CA ASN A 195 12.14 -6.48 24.28
C ASN A 195 13.20 -5.74 25.11
N SER A 196 13.26 -6.06 26.40
CA SER A 196 14.21 -5.48 27.35
C SER A 196 14.26 -3.94 27.31
N SER A 197 13.11 -3.32 27.08
CA SER A 197 12.89 -1.87 27.17
C SER A 197 11.69 -1.65 28.09
N PRO A 198 11.70 -0.69 29.04
CA PRO A 198 10.62 -0.48 30.04
C PRO A 198 9.34 0.12 29.43
N ALA A 199 8.96 -0.30 28.22
CA ALA A 199 7.90 0.28 27.43
C ALA A 199 6.51 0.16 28.07
N PHE A 200 6.28 -0.85 28.91
CA PHE A 200 5.00 -1.06 29.61
C PHE A 200 5.06 -0.72 31.10
N GLN A 201 6.21 -0.25 31.59
CA GLN A 201 6.37 0.13 33.00
C GLN A 201 5.57 1.41 33.29
N LEU A 202 4.66 1.35 34.27
CA LEU A 202 3.81 2.47 34.65
C LEU A 202 4.40 3.34 35.76
N SER A 203 5.30 2.78 36.59
CA SER A 203 5.95 3.46 37.71
C SER A 203 7.39 2.99 37.90
N ASP A 204 8.27 3.89 38.35
CA ASP A 204 9.67 3.57 38.70
C ASP A 204 9.78 2.72 39.98
N GLU A 205 8.81 2.86 40.88
CA GLU A 205 8.66 2.00 42.06
C GLU A 205 8.22 0.60 41.62
N PRO A 206 8.80 -0.49 42.16
CA PRO A 206 8.30 -1.83 41.95
C PRO A 206 6.88 -1.90 42.55
N TYR A 207 5.87 -1.75 41.70
CA TYR A 207 4.47 -1.93 42.07
C TYR A 207 4.24 -3.41 42.35
N ASN A 208 4.51 -3.80 43.60
CA ASN A 208 4.22 -5.11 44.14
C ASN A 208 2.71 -5.10 44.41
N GLY A 209 1.92 -5.30 43.34
CA GLY A 209 0.47 -5.16 43.33
C GLY A 209 -0.10 -5.60 44.67
N GLY A 210 -0.50 -4.62 45.49
CA GLY A 210 -0.99 -4.91 46.84
C GLY A 210 -2.10 -5.94 46.71
N ASN A 211 -2.22 -6.87 47.65
CA ASN A 211 -3.17 -8.01 47.63
C ASN A 211 -4.55 -7.65 47.02
N VAL A 212 -4.66 -7.67 45.70
CA VAL A 212 -5.88 -7.36 44.95
C VAL A 212 -6.43 -8.71 44.53
N LYS A 213 -7.65 -8.99 44.99
CA LYS A 213 -8.36 -10.21 44.61
C LYS A 213 -8.48 -10.29 43.08
N PRO A 214 -8.19 -11.44 42.46
CA PRO A 214 -8.42 -11.64 41.04
C PRO A 214 -9.88 -11.33 40.68
N GLY A 215 -10.11 -10.43 39.72
CA GLY A 215 -11.46 -10.12 39.20
C GLY A 215 -12.14 -8.85 39.73
N SER A 216 -11.47 -8.01 40.52
CA SER A 216 -11.95 -6.64 40.76
C SER A 216 -11.53 -5.73 39.59
N PRO A 217 -12.40 -4.84 39.06
CA PRO A 217 -12.00 -3.82 38.12
C PRO A 217 -11.05 -2.86 38.85
N THR A 218 -9.75 -3.08 38.68
CA THR A 218 -8.71 -2.18 39.14
C THR A 218 -8.87 -0.87 38.39
N LYS A 219 -9.56 0.10 39.02
CA LYS A 219 -9.41 1.49 38.61
C LYS A 219 -7.93 1.83 38.77
N VAL A 220 -7.25 2.08 37.66
CA VAL A 220 -5.87 2.56 37.66
C VAL A 220 -5.80 3.76 38.60
N PRO A 221 -4.87 3.78 39.57
CA PRO A 221 -4.74 4.93 40.47
C PRO A 221 -4.58 6.23 39.68
N PRO A 222 -5.13 7.38 40.14
CA PRO A 222 -5.09 8.63 39.38
C PRO A 222 -3.67 9.06 38.95
N HIS A 223 -2.65 8.72 39.73
CA HIS A 223 -1.25 9.04 39.41
C HIS A 223 -0.63 8.17 38.31
N LEU A 224 -1.25 7.03 37.97
CA LEU A 224 -0.83 6.14 36.88
C LEU A 224 -1.74 6.26 35.64
N GLU A 225 -2.73 7.14 35.67
CA GLU A 225 -3.70 7.31 34.59
C GLU A 225 -3.03 7.76 33.29
N VAL A 226 -2.13 8.76 33.36
CA VAL A 226 -1.38 9.24 32.20
C VAL A 226 -0.42 8.18 31.67
N PRO A 227 0.44 7.54 32.50
CA PRO A 227 1.25 6.41 32.06
C PRO A 227 0.47 5.29 31.38
N PHE A 228 -0.70 4.95 31.94
CA PHE A 228 -1.56 3.90 31.41
C PHE A 228 -2.22 4.31 30.09
N ALA A 229 -2.58 5.58 29.91
CA ALA A 229 -3.15 6.08 28.66
C ALA A 229 -2.22 5.83 27.45
N TYR A 230 -0.89 5.91 27.65
CA TYR A 230 0.06 5.60 26.58
C TYR A 230 0.10 4.10 26.23
N VAL A 231 0.05 3.23 27.25
CA VAL A 231 -0.09 1.78 27.08
C VAL A 231 -1.41 1.44 26.38
N GLU A 232 -2.50 2.08 26.81
CA GLU A 232 -3.84 1.89 26.26
C GLU A 232 -3.91 2.34 24.79
N SER A 233 -3.22 3.41 24.41
CA SER A 233 -3.12 3.84 23.01
C SER A 233 -2.50 2.73 22.15
N PHE A 234 -1.44 2.09 22.62
CA PHE A 234 -0.78 0.98 21.93
C PHE A 234 -1.64 -0.28 21.89
N THR A 235 -2.21 -0.74 23.01
CA THR A 235 -3.07 -1.94 23.03
C THR A 235 -4.33 -1.74 22.20
N SER A 236 -4.91 -0.54 22.21
CA SER A 236 -6.05 -0.18 21.36
C SER A 236 -5.68 -0.19 19.87
N ALA A 237 -4.45 0.15 19.51
CA ALA A 237 -3.99 0.06 18.13
C ALA A 237 -3.89 -1.39 17.64
N LEU A 238 -3.49 -2.32 18.51
CA LEU A 238 -3.45 -3.75 18.20
C LEU A 238 -4.84 -4.30 17.84
N VAL A 239 -5.92 -3.74 18.38
CA VAL A 239 -7.30 -4.17 18.04
C VAL A 239 -7.62 -3.94 16.56
N SER A 240 -7.20 -2.80 16.00
CA SER A 240 -7.48 -2.43 14.61
C SER A 240 -6.38 -2.83 13.63
N ASN A 241 -5.14 -3.03 14.11
CA ASN A 241 -4.03 -3.40 13.26
C ASN A 241 -4.21 -4.84 12.74
N ASN A 242 -4.00 -5.03 11.44
CA ASN A 242 -4.16 -6.31 10.76
C ASN A 242 -2.91 -6.78 10.02
N SER A 243 -1.81 -6.02 10.11
CA SER A 243 -0.54 -6.29 9.44
C SER A 243 0.48 -6.96 10.36
N LEU A 244 0.47 -6.61 11.66
CA LEU A 244 1.40 -7.13 12.64
C LEU A 244 1.07 -8.58 12.97
N THR A 245 2.03 -9.46 12.76
CA THR A 245 1.92 -10.92 12.99
C THR A 245 2.82 -11.39 14.14
N SER A 246 3.91 -10.65 14.41
CA SER A 246 4.86 -10.93 15.47
C SER A 246 5.10 -9.69 16.35
N LEU A 247 5.06 -9.87 17.66
CA LEU A 247 5.30 -8.82 18.64
C LEU A 247 6.14 -9.37 19.79
N ASP A 248 7.32 -8.80 20.01
CA ASP A 248 8.18 -9.19 21.12
C ASP A 248 8.19 -8.09 22.20
N LEU A 249 7.60 -8.42 23.35
CA LEU A 249 7.51 -7.63 24.57
C LEU A 249 8.19 -8.33 25.76
N PHE A 250 9.14 -9.23 25.50
CA PHE A 250 9.90 -9.91 26.56
C PHE A 250 10.56 -8.86 27.47
N ASN A 251 10.37 -8.99 28.78
CA ASN A 251 10.97 -8.10 29.78
C ASN A 251 10.71 -6.60 29.51
N THR A 252 9.44 -6.21 29.39
CA THR A 252 9.06 -4.81 29.10
C THR A 252 8.35 -4.10 30.25
N GLY A 253 8.25 -4.75 31.41
CA GLY A 253 7.61 -4.18 32.59
C GLY A 253 6.09 -4.24 32.55
N ILE A 254 5.50 -5.19 31.82
CA ILE A 254 4.04 -5.35 31.75
C ILE A 254 3.51 -5.69 33.15
N SER A 255 2.69 -4.79 33.71
CA SER A 255 1.96 -4.97 34.97
C SER A 255 0.70 -5.82 34.78
N HIS A 256 -0.03 -6.09 35.87
CA HIS A 256 -1.34 -6.75 35.80
C HIS A 256 -2.34 -5.97 34.96
N GLU A 257 -2.38 -4.64 35.10
CA GLU A 257 -3.26 -3.73 34.34
C GLU A 257 -2.88 -3.68 32.86
N GLY A 258 -1.58 -3.52 32.55
CA GLY A 258 -1.08 -3.57 31.17
C GLY A 258 -1.30 -4.93 30.51
N GLY A 259 -1.12 -6.01 31.27
CA GLY A 259 -1.38 -7.38 30.84
C GLY A 259 -2.86 -7.63 30.55
N HIS A 260 -3.76 -7.08 31.37
CA HIS A 260 -5.19 -7.16 31.15
C HIS A 260 -5.61 -6.39 29.87
N ALA A 261 -5.07 -5.18 29.67
CA ALA A 261 -5.31 -4.40 28.45
C ALA A 261 -4.82 -5.13 27.20
N LEU A 262 -3.63 -5.75 27.26
CA LEU A 262 -3.09 -6.57 26.18
C LEU A 262 -3.98 -7.80 25.91
N ALA A 263 -4.41 -8.52 26.95
CA ALA A 263 -5.31 -9.66 26.79
C ALA A 263 -6.64 -9.27 26.15
N HIS A 264 -7.24 -8.13 26.57
CA HIS A 264 -8.46 -7.62 25.97
C HIS A 264 -8.27 -7.27 24.48
N ALA A 265 -7.13 -6.67 24.12
CA ALA A 265 -6.80 -6.37 22.73
C ALA A 265 -6.66 -7.65 21.89
N MET A 266 -5.97 -8.67 22.42
CA MET A 266 -5.75 -9.96 21.77
C MET A 266 -7.03 -10.76 21.54
N LEU A 267 -8.11 -10.52 22.30
CA LEU A 267 -9.41 -11.15 22.04
C LEU A 267 -10.07 -10.65 20.74
N LYS A 268 -9.72 -9.44 20.30
CA LYS A 268 -10.27 -8.79 19.10
C LYS A 268 -9.29 -8.81 17.93
N ASN A 269 -7.98 -8.85 18.20
CA ASN A 269 -6.96 -8.94 17.16
C ASN A 269 -6.98 -10.32 16.48
N ASN A 270 -6.91 -10.31 15.14
CA ASN A 270 -6.94 -11.52 14.31
C ASN A 270 -5.66 -11.73 13.48
N SER A 271 -4.63 -10.88 13.64
CA SER A 271 -3.41 -10.90 12.82
C SER A 271 -2.19 -11.45 13.57
N LEU A 272 -2.08 -11.16 14.86
CA LEU A 272 -0.97 -11.61 15.69
C LEU A 272 -1.04 -13.12 15.87
N ILE A 273 0.05 -13.78 15.49
CA ILE A 273 0.24 -15.23 15.61
C ILE A 273 1.41 -15.58 16.54
N SER A 274 2.28 -14.62 16.83
CA SER A 274 3.41 -14.76 17.73
C SER A 274 3.50 -13.54 18.64
N VAL A 275 3.45 -13.78 19.94
CA VAL A 275 3.70 -12.73 20.94
C VAL A 275 4.62 -13.31 22.02
N ASP A 276 5.75 -12.65 22.26
CA ASP A 276 6.59 -12.92 23.42
C ASP A 276 6.29 -11.89 24.53
N ILE A 277 5.95 -12.39 25.70
CA ILE A 277 5.64 -11.62 26.91
C ILE A 277 6.36 -12.21 28.13
N GLY A 278 7.40 -13.02 27.91
CA GLY A 278 8.18 -13.61 28.97
C GLY A 278 8.81 -12.56 29.88
N ASN A 279 9.10 -12.95 31.12
CA ASN A 279 9.71 -12.08 32.13
C ASN A 279 8.92 -10.78 32.40
N ASN A 280 7.60 -10.89 32.56
CA ASN A 280 6.71 -9.80 32.94
C ASN A 280 5.75 -10.24 34.06
N MET A 281 4.95 -9.32 34.61
CA MET A 281 4.07 -9.52 35.77
C MET A 281 2.60 -9.66 35.37
N LEU A 282 2.27 -10.59 34.46
CA LEU A 282 0.88 -10.81 34.00
C LEU A 282 0.12 -11.79 34.91
N ASN A 283 -1.21 -11.64 34.97
CA ASN A 283 -2.05 -12.64 35.62
C ASN A 283 -2.11 -13.94 34.80
N PRO A 284 -2.17 -15.11 35.46
CA PRO A 284 -2.34 -16.39 34.76
C PRO A 284 -3.60 -16.45 33.87
N SER A 285 -4.68 -15.77 34.24
CA SER A 285 -5.92 -15.70 33.45
C SER A 285 -5.76 -14.91 32.15
N ASP A 286 -5.02 -13.80 32.20
CA ASP A 286 -4.73 -12.96 31.04
C ASP A 286 -3.77 -13.71 30.10
N LEU A 287 -2.76 -14.40 30.64
CA LEU A 287 -1.87 -15.28 29.88
C LEU A 287 -2.63 -16.40 29.15
N ALA A 288 -3.55 -17.08 29.85
CA ALA A 288 -4.39 -18.11 29.24
C ALA A 288 -5.27 -17.56 28.12
N SER A 289 -5.79 -16.33 28.29
CA SER A 289 -6.59 -15.65 27.27
C SER A 289 -5.77 -15.32 26.03
N ILE A 290 -4.58 -14.74 26.21
CA ILE A 290 -3.63 -14.43 25.13
C ILE A 290 -3.25 -15.72 24.37
N ALA A 291 -2.90 -16.79 25.09
CA ALA A 291 -2.54 -18.08 24.49
C ALA A 291 -3.70 -18.68 23.67
N SER A 292 -4.94 -18.59 24.17
CA SER A 292 -6.12 -19.05 23.44
C SER A 292 -6.36 -18.26 22.15
N SER A 293 -6.25 -16.93 22.21
CA SER A 293 -6.34 -16.05 21.03
C SER A 293 -5.26 -16.37 19.99
N LEU A 294 -4.00 -16.51 20.42
CA LEU A 294 -2.89 -16.85 19.52
C LEU A 294 -3.11 -18.19 18.83
N LYS A 295 -3.55 -19.22 19.56
CA LYS A 295 -3.84 -20.53 18.98
C LYS A 295 -4.94 -20.45 17.90
N LYS A 296 -5.98 -19.64 18.11
CA LYS A 296 -7.03 -19.40 17.11
C LYS A 296 -6.48 -18.68 15.88
N ASN A 297 -5.67 -17.63 16.08
CA ASN A 297 -5.08 -16.86 14.99
C ASN A 297 -4.10 -17.71 14.17
N GLN A 298 -3.23 -18.48 14.82
CA GLN A 298 -2.31 -19.43 14.19
C GLN A 298 -3.07 -20.45 13.33
N ALA A 299 -4.12 -21.08 13.88
CA ALA A 299 -4.92 -22.04 13.13
C ALA A 299 -5.53 -21.42 11.87
N ARG A 300 -6.12 -20.23 11.98
CA ARG A 300 -6.67 -19.49 10.84
C ARG A 300 -5.60 -19.11 9.81
N PHE A 301 -4.44 -18.67 10.28
CA PHE A 301 -3.33 -18.26 9.42
C PHE A 301 -2.81 -19.43 8.58
N PHE A 302 -2.45 -20.55 9.23
CA PHE A 302 -1.92 -21.72 8.53
C PHE A 302 -2.98 -22.42 7.66
N GLU A 303 -4.26 -22.40 8.05
CA GLU A 303 -5.35 -22.89 7.18
C GLU A 303 -5.50 -22.02 5.92
N ALA A 304 -5.43 -20.69 6.06
CA ALA A 304 -5.50 -19.77 4.93
C ALA A 304 -4.29 -19.90 4.00
N GLU A 305 -3.09 -20.05 4.57
CA GLU A 305 -1.85 -20.28 3.83
C GLU A 305 -1.93 -21.57 2.99
N GLY A 306 -2.34 -22.70 3.61
CA GLY A 306 -2.52 -23.96 2.90
C GLY A 306 -3.57 -23.90 1.78
N LYS A 307 -4.69 -23.19 2.00
CA LYS A 307 -5.70 -22.96 0.94
C LYS A 307 -5.13 -22.12 -0.21
N SER A 308 -4.32 -21.11 0.11
CA SER A 308 -3.68 -20.25 -0.90
C SER A 308 -2.65 -21.03 -1.72
N GLU A 309 -1.86 -21.90 -1.10
CA GLU A 309 -0.92 -22.77 -1.79
C GLU A 309 -1.62 -23.76 -2.72
N GLN A 310 -2.71 -24.38 -2.25
CA GLN A 310 -3.52 -25.28 -3.06
C GLN A 310 -4.10 -24.55 -4.29
N LEU A 311 -4.70 -23.38 -4.09
CA LEU A 311 -5.24 -22.58 -5.20
C LEU A 311 -4.16 -22.23 -6.23
N LEU A 312 -2.96 -21.87 -5.78
CA LEU A 312 -1.83 -21.57 -6.67
C LEU A 312 -1.39 -22.81 -7.46
N ALA A 313 -1.39 -23.99 -6.84
CA ALA A 313 -1.07 -25.25 -7.51
C ALA A 313 -2.10 -25.58 -8.60
N ASP A 314 -3.39 -25.48 -8.27
CA ASP A 314 -4.50 -25.71 -9.21
C ASP A 314 -4.44 -24.74 -10.40
N MET A 315 -4.13 -23.45 -10.14
CA MET A 315 -3.96 -22.45 -11.19
C MET A 315 -2.80 -22.77 -12.13
N LYS A 316 -1.67 -23.26 -11.60
CA LYS A 316 -0.52 -23.68 -12.42
C LYS A 316 -0.86 -24.89 -13.27
N GLU A 317 -1.57 -25.87 -12.71
CA GLU A 317 -2.01 -27.07 -13.43
C GLU A 317 -2.97 -26.70 -14.58
N GLN A 318 -3.97 -25.86 -14.31
CA GLN A 318 -4.89 -25.37 -15.33
C GLN A 318 -4.15 -24.59 -16.44
N ALA A 319 -3.20 -23.72 -16.08
CA ALA A 319 -2.40 -22.99 -17.06
C ALA A 319 -1.57 -23.94 -17.94
N HIS A 320 -0.98 -24.98 -17.35
CA HIS A 320 -0.24 -26.00 -18.09
C HIS A 320 -1.16 -26.82 -19.02
N GLN A 321 -2.35 -27.19 -18.55
CA GLN A 321 -3.34 -27.92 -19.34
C GLN A 321 -3.79 -27.10 -20.57
N VAL A 322 -4.09 -25.81 -20.39
CA VAL A 322 -4.41 -24.89 -21.50
C VAL A 322 -3.26 -24.83 -22.50
N GLN A 323 -2.01 -24.81 -22.03
CA GLN A 323 -0.85 -24.80 -22.92
C GLN A 323 -0.71 -26.10 -23.72
N ILE A 324 -0.94 -27.26 -23.08
CA ILE A 324 -0.97 -28.56 -23.78
C ILE A 324 -2.06 -28.58 -24.83
N ASP A 325 -3.27 -28.13 -24.52
CA ASP A 325 -4.39 -28.18 -25.45
C ASP A 325 -4.20 -27.24 -26.64
N LYS A 326 -3.57 -26.07 -26.42
CA LYS A 326 -3.11 -25.20 -27.52
C LYS A 326 -2.11 -25.90 -28.44
N ILE A 327 -1.14 -26.64 -27.89
CA ILE A 327 -0.15 -27.39 -28.68
C ILE A 327 -0.84 -28.51 -29.47
N LYS A 328 -1.76 -29.26 -28.84
CA LYS A 328 -2.53 -30.31 -29.51
C LYS A 328 -3.39 -29.76 -30.64
N GLU A 329 -4.08 -28.65 -30.41
CA GLU A 329 -4.92 -28.03 -31.44
C GLU A 329 -4.08 -27.46 -32.59
N ALA A 330 -2.96 -26.80 -32.29
CA ALA A 330 -2.02 -26.35 -33.31
C ALA A 330 -1.49 -27.51 -34.17
N LYS A 331 -1.19 -28.65 -33.53
CA LYS A 331 -0.80 -29.87 -34.26
C LYS A 331 -1.94 -30.41 -35.12
N ARG A 332 -3.17 -30.47 -34.60
CA ARG A 332 -4.36 -30.93 -35.34
C ARG A 332 -4.61 -30.07 -36.58
N VAL A 333 -4.50 -28.75 -36.45
CA VAL A 333 -4.63 -27.80 -37.57
C VAL A 333 -3.52 -28.04 -38.60
N ALA A 334 -2.26 -28.15 -38.17
CA ALA A 334 -1.14 -28.41 -39.07
C ALA A 334 -1.26 -29.76 -39.81
N ASP A 335 -1.70 -30.82 -39.12
CA ASP A 335 -1.92 -32.13 -39.71
C ASP A 335 -3.06 -32.08 -40.76
N ALA A 336 -4.14 -31.34 -40.49
CA ALA A 336 -5.24 -31.15 -41.44
C ALA A 336 -4.79 -30.37 -42.69
N GLU A 337 -4.07 -29.25 -42.51
CA GLU A 337 -3.50 -28.48 -43.62
C GLU A 337 -2.56 -29.34 -44.48
N TRP A 338 -1.74 -30.18 -43.85
CA TRP A 338 -0.86 -31.11 -44.55
C TRP A 338 -1.65 -32.15 -45.36
N HIS A 339 -2.74 -32.69 -44.81
CA HIS A 339 -3.60 -33.64 -45.52
C HIS A 339 -4.30 -32.99 -46.73
N ASP A 340 -4.84 -31.79 -46.58
CA ASP A 340 -5.50 -31.03 -47.65
C ASP A 340 -4.51 -30.68 -48.77
N GLU A 341 -3.33 -30.18 -48.42
CA GLU A 341 -2.28 -29.85 -49.40
C GLU A 341 -1.80 -31.10 -50.16
N ASN A 342 -1.66 -32.23 -49.48
CA ASN A 342 -1.31 -33.50 -50.14
C ASN A 342 -2.44 -34.03 -51.02
N ALA A 343 -3.70 -33.86 -50.64
CA ALA A 343 -4.84 -34.21 -51.48
C ALA A 343 -4.85 -33.34 -52.75
N ARG A 344 -4.59 -32.04 -52.64
CA ARG A 344 -4.45 -31.09 -53.75
C ARG A 344 -3.34 -31.53 -54.72
N LYS A 345 -2.13 -31.81 -54.20
CA LYS A 345 -1.00 -32.31 -55.01
C LYS A 345 -1.32 -33.62 -55.75
N ARG A 346 -2.00 -34.57 -55.09
CA ARG A 346 -2.44 -35.81 -55.75
C ARG A 346 -3.46 -35.54 -56.85
N GLY A 347 -4.38 -34.59 -56.64
CA GLY A 347 -5.33 -34.14 -57.65
C GLY A 347 -4.64 -33.52 -58.87
N GLU A 348 -3.62 -32.68 -58.66
CA GLU A 348 -2.82 -32.08 -59.74
C GLU A 348 -2.07 -33.15 -60.55
N ILE A 349 -1.47 -34.14 -59.88
CA ILE A 349 -0.80 -35.26 -60.54
C ILE A 349 -1.80 -36.05 -61.40
N HIS A 350 -2.97 -36.39 -60.86
CA HIS A 350 -4.00 -37.10 -61.62
C HIS A 350 -4.48 -36.31 -62.85
N GLN A 351 -4.70 -35.00 -62.71
CA GLN A 351 -5.07 -34.14 -63.85
C GLN A 351 -3.97 -34.09 -64.91
N ALA A 352 -2.70 -34.00 -64.50
CA ALA A 352 -1.57 -34.02 -65.42
C ALA A 352 -1.46 -35.37 -66.16
N GLU A 353 -1.67 -36.48 -65.47
CA GLU A 353 -1.70 -37.82 -66.08
C GLU A 353 -2.87 -38.01 -67.05
N GLU A 354 -4.05 -37.48 -66.72
CA GLU A 354 -5.22 -37.48 -67.61
C GLU A 354 -4.96 -36.64 -68.85
N TRP A 355 -4.37 -35.46 -68.68
CA TRP A 355 -3.96 -34.60 -69.79
C TRP A 355 -2.95 -35.29 -70.71
N GLU A 356 -1.92 -35.93 -70.16
CA GLU A 356 -0.94 -36.70 -70.93
C GLU A 356 -1.57 -37.92 -71.63
N ARG A 357 -2.54 -38.59 -71.01
CA ARG A 357 -3.31 -39.66 -71.66
C ARG A 357 -4.16 -39.13 -72.83
N ALA A 358 -4.87 -38.02 -72.63
CA ALA A 358 -5.68 -37.38 -73.66
C ALA A 358 -4.81 -36.91 -74.84
N LYS A 359 -3.66 -36.30 -74.54
CA LYS A 359 -2.67 -35.89 -75.55
C LYS A 359 -2.18 -37.08 -76.37
N ARG A 360 -1.76 -38.18 -75.73
CA ARG A 360 -1.35 -39.41 -76.44
C ARG A 360 -2.45 -40.01 -77.30
N ALA A 361 -3.70 -39.97 -76.83
CA ALA A 361 -4.84 -40.44 -77.62
C ALA A 361 -5.06 -39.57 -78.87
N ALA A 362 -5.01 -38.24 -78.71
CA ALA A 362 -5.10 -37.29 -79.83
C ALA A 362 -3.94 -37.47 -80.82
N ASP A 363 -2.70 -37.61 -80.34
CA ASP A 363 -1.53 -37.87 -81.19
C ASP A 363 -1.68 -39.18 -81.98
N ALA A 364 -2.19 -40.24 -81.34
CA ALA A 364 -2.47 -41.52 -82.01
C ALA A 364 -3.56 -41.40 -83.07
N GLU A 365 -4.61 -40.61 -82.83
CA GLU A 365 -5.67 -40.33 -83.81
C GLU A 365 -5.14 -39.56 -85.01
N VAL A 366 -4.30 -38.53 -84.78
CA VAL A 366 -3.60 -37.80 -85.85
C VAL A 366 -2.72 -38.74 -86.67
N GLN A 367 -1.96 -39.64 -86.02
CA GLN A 367 -1.14 -40.64 -86.72
C GLN A 367 -1.98 -41.61 -87.55
N HIS A 368 -3.13 -42.05 -87.03
CA HIS A 368 -4.07 -42.89 -87.78
C HIS A 368 -4.60 -42.17 -89.03
N LEU A 369 -4.99 -40.90 -88.92
CA LEU A 369 -5.42 -40.09 -90.06
C LEU A 369 -4.30 -39.92 -91.10
N LEU A 370 -3.07 -39.64 -90.67
CA LEU A 370 -1.91 -39.53 -91.57
C LEU A 370 -1.63 -40.86 -92.30
N ASN A 371 -1.74 -41.99 -91.62
CA ASN A 371 -1.59 -43.30 -92.24
C ASN A 371 -2.69 -43.57 -93.27
N MET A 372 -3.95 -43.23 -92.94
CA MET A 372 -5.08 -43.35 -93.85
C MET A 372 -4.92 -42.43 -95.08
N GLU A 373 -4.43 -41.20 -94.91
CA GLU A 373 -4.07 -40.31 -96.02
C GLU A 373 -2.95 -40.90 -96.88
N ALA A 374 -1.91 -41.47 -96.27
CA ALA A 374 -0.82 -42.11 -96.99
C ALA A 374 -1.28 -43.35 -97.78
N GLU A 375 -2.18 -44.16 -97.22
CA GLU A 375 -2.80 -45.29 -97.91
C GLU A 375 -3.71 -44.82 -99.05
N ASN A 376 -4.54 -43.79 -98.82
CA ASN A 376 -5.35 -43.16 -99.86
C ASN A 376 -4.47 -42.61 -100.99
N LYS A 377 -3.35 -41.97 -100.66
CA LYS A 377 -2.37 -41.49 -101.64
C LYS A 377 -1.77 -42.65 -102.43
N LYS A 378 -1.33 -43.73 -101.78
CA LYS A 378 -0.84 -44.95 -102.46
C LYS A 378 -1.92 -45.58 -103.35
N TYR A 379 -3.18 -45.56 -102.92
CA TYR A 379 -4.31 -46.09 -103.69
C TYR A 379 -4.57 -45.23 -104.94
N LEU A 380 -4.52 -43.89 -104.80
CA LEU A 380 -4.59 -42.96 -105.92
C LEU A 380 -3.42 -43.14 -106.89
N GLU A 381 -2.19 -43.29 -106.39
CA GLU A 381 -0.99 -43.59 -107.20
C GLU A 381 -1.12 -44.93 -107.95
N ARG A 382 -1.70 -45.98 -107.32
CA ARG A 382 -2.00 -47.25 -108.00
C ARG A 382 -3.05 -47.09 -109.09
N LEU A 383 -4.12 -46.33 -108.84
CA LEU A 383 -5.14 -46.03 -109.85
C LEU A 383 -4.56 -45.22 -111.02
N GLU A 384 -3.63 -44.30 -110.76
CA GLU A 384 -2.88 -43.59 -111.81
C GLU A 384 -1.95 -44.53 -112.60
N ALA A 385 -1.27 -45.47 -111.92
CA ALA A 385 -0.44 -46.49 -112.55
C ALA A 385 -1.26 -47.50 -113.39
N GLU A 386 -2.46 -47.90 -112.92
CA GLU A 386 -3.40 -48.75 -113.67
C GLU A 386 -4.02 -48.03 -114.87
N LYS A 387 -4.21 -46.71 -114.79
CA LYS A 387 -4.59 -45.88 -115.95
C LYS A 387 -3.46 -45.72 -116.97
N ASN A 388 -2.23 -46.07 -116.61
CA ASN A 388 -1.06 -45.89 -117.45
C ASN A 388 -0.16 -47.15 -117.50
N PRO A 389 -0.62 -48.28 -118.09
CA PRO A 389 0.28 -49.39 -118.37
C PRO A 389 1.30 -48.95 -119.42
N ALA A 390 2.49 -48.57 -118.96
CA ALA A 390 3.60 -48.23 -119.82
C ALA A 390 3.98 -49.45 -120.69
N LYS A 391 3.82 -49.24 -121.99
CA LYS A 391 4.19 -50.12 -123.09
C LYS A 391 5.70 -50.40 -123.11
N GLY A 392 6.07 -51.67 -123.21
CA GLY A 392 7.29 -52.16 -123.88
C GLY A 392 8.57 -52.06 -123.04
N LYS A 393 9.65 -52.79 -123.30
CA LYS A 393 10.15 -53.80 -124.26
C LYS A 393 11.36 -54.41 -123.51
N GLY A 394 11.68 -55.69 -123.52
CA GLY A 394 12.27 -56.42 -124.65
C GLY A 394 13.78 -56.72 -124.44
N LYS A 395 14.16 -57.97 -124.73
CA LYS A 395 15.48 -58.52 -125.15
C LYS A 395 16.63 -58.70 -124.14
N LYS A 396 17.10 -59.98 -124.09
CA LYS A 396 18.48 -60.54 -124.17
C LYS A 396 19.53 -59.90 -123.24
N GLU A 397 20.24 -60.62 -122.39
CA GLU A 397 20.85 -61.96 -122.44
C GLU A 397 20.81 -62.65 -121.07
#